data_AF-A0A970P175-F1
#
_entry.id   AF-A0A970P175-F1
#
_cell.length_a   1.000
_cell.length_b   1.000
_cell.length_c   1.000
_cell.angle_alpha   90.00
_cell.angle_beta   90.00
_cell.angle_gamma   90.00
#
_symmetry.space_group_name_H-M   'P 1'
#
loop_
_entity.id
_entity.type
_entity.pdbx_description
1 polymer ?
#
loop_
_entity_poly.entity_id
_entity_poly.type
_entity_poly.pdbx_seq_one_letter_code
_entity_poly.pdbx_strand_id
1 'polypeptide(L)'
;MRKLLNQRNFFTCLIVAIFIIAGCNAPSDAKVGDLRVEYLTNPVGVDLTNPLFSWKITSEYRGIKQQAYQIIVGKSPGDLKKKGRAVWDSGKITSGNSFNITYEGTPLQSNSKYYWQARIWTDSGKSILSEPAWFHTGIFDNRDWKASWITLPEEIVNKSPLIRKEFTIEKTISEAYLYVSAAGLYELYLNEKKVGDHVLDPAITDYRKTVLYSTFDVTRLLNKGVNVAGAYLGNGAWNLRKTEGRYSWGGDNRAFGNPSLFMQLMIKYSDGSSSVIVTDDSWKYTYGPITFNNYYGGEDYNSTMEKEGWLSGGYDDSSWKSTKINKGPGGRLKSQLMHPNRVTGTVKPVKSVNPSPGVYLYDLGRNIAGWWRVKVTGSKGQTIRIRGSETLNDSLFSEPLKEGDKLSTKHRYHSLVWTDYTLKGQGTEVYEPRFFYTGFRYIEVVATDGAEPEHLEVEGRVVHSDLEQTGRFESSDSLINRIYRAALWSQKGNLHGYPTDCPHREKGAYNGDGQVIAETSMHDFLMA
;
A
#
# COMPACT_ATOMS: atom_id res chain seq x y z
N MET A 1 -3.29 92.81 -29.77
CA MET A 1 -2.19 93.26 -30.66
C MET A 1 -0.94 92.45 -30.30
N ARG A 2 -0.39 91.72 -31.29
CA ARG A 2 0.95 91.08 -31.34
C ARG A 2 1.23 89.77 -30.56
N LYS A 3 1.37 88.71 -31.37
CA LYS A 3 2.42 87.65 -31.41
C LYS A 3 2.38 86.60 -30.27
N LEU A 4 1.97 85.34 -30.46
CA LEU A 4 2.49 84.28 -31.38
C LEU A 4 4.03 84.26 -31.43
N LEU A 5 4.67 83.38 -30.66
CA LEU A 5 5.48 82.25 -31.14
C LEU A 5 6.16 81.51 -29.97
N ASN A 6 6.32 80.20 -30.15
CA ASN A 6 7.26 79.28 -29.48
C ASN A 6 7.00 78.84 -28.04
N GLN A 7 6.03 77.93 -27.85
CA GLN A 7 6.15 76.80 -26.90
C GLN A 7 5.29 75.60 -27.36
N ARG A 8 5.60 75.01 -28.52
CA ARG A 8 5.16 73.66 -28.90
C ARG A 8 6.41 72.93 -29.37
N ASN A 9 7.16 72.33 -28.44
CA ASN A 9 8.15 71.25 -28.65
C ASN A 9 8.97 70.94 -27.38
N PHE A 10 8.37 70.98 -26.19
CA PHE A 10 9.05 70.48 -24.97
C PHE A 10 8.15 69.63 -24.06
N PHE A 11 6.83 69.62 -24.28
CA PHE A 11 5.88 68.86 -23.46
C PHE A 11 5.45 67.51 -24.04
N THR A 12 5.96 67.12 -25.22
CA THR A 12 5.62 65.83 -25.85
C THR A 12 6.71 64.76 -25.66
N CYS A 13 7.92 65.14 -25.26
CA CYS A 13 9.00 64.18 -24.96
C CYS A 13 9.07 63.75 -23.48
N LEU A 14 8.37 64.44 -22.56
CA LEU A 14 8.40 64.06 -21.13
C LEU A 14 7.26 63.10 -20.72
N ILE A 15 6.20 62.99 -21.53
CA ILE A 15 5.06 62.09 -21.25
C ILE A 15 5.26 60.68 -21.85
N VAL A 16 6.15 60.54 -22.85
CA VAL A 16 6.51 59.23 -23.43
C VAL A 16 7.66 58.55 -22.66
N ALA A 17 8.42 59.29 -21.85
CA ALA A 17 9.49 58.72 -21.01
C ALA A 17 9.01 58.26 -19.61
N ILE A 18 7.79 58.60 -19.18
CA ILE A 18 7.23 58.21 -17.87
C ILE A 18 6.33 56.96 -17.96
N PHE A 19 6.03 56.46 -19.17
CA PHE A 19 5.29 55.20 -19.36
C PHE A 19 6.17 53.96 -19.61
N ILE A 20 7.51 54.05 -19.46
CA ILE A 20 8.42 52.90 -19.63
C ILE A 20 9.01 52.40 -18.28
N ILE A 21 8.68 53.02 -17.15
CA ILE A 21 9.10 52.56 -15.80
C ILE A 21 7.89 52.32 -14.87
N ALA A 22 6.71 52.05 -15.44
CA ALA A 22 5.69 51.30 -14.71
C ALA A 22 6.05 49.82 -14.88
N GLY A 23 6.79 49.29 -13.92
CA GLY A 23 7.32 47.93 -13.96
C GLY A 23 6.27 46.94 -14.43
N CYS A 24 6.69 46.04 -15.32
CA CYS A 24 6.03 44.75 -15.48
C CYS A 24 6.00 44.06 -14.12
N ASN A 25 4.99 44.35 -13.30
CA ASN A 25 4.53 43.43 -12.29
C ASN A 25 3.87 42.29 -13.07
N ALA A 26 4.70 41.39 -13.59
CA ALA A 26 4.24 40.12 -14.07
C ALA A 26 3.50 39.45 -12.89
N PRO A 27 2.20 39.14 -13.02
CA PRO A 27 1.51 38.39 -11.98
C PRO A 27 2.14 37.00 -11.95
N SER A 28 3.12 36.73 -11.09
CA SER A 28 3.72 35.39 -11.05
C SER A 28 2.90 34.48 -10.13
N ASP A 29 1.86 33.86 -10.68
CA ASP A 29 1.06 32.83 -10.00
C ASP A 29 1.82 31.49 -9.89
N ALA A 30 3.13 31.56 -9.63
CA ALA A 30 3.90 30.38 -9.26
C ALA A 30 3.46 29.90 -7.87
N LYS A 31 3.32 28.59 -7.72
CA LYS A 31 2.91 27.92 -6.47
C LYS A 31 3.98 26.90 -6.08
N VAL A 32 4.19 26.77 -4.78
CA VAL A 32 5.01 25.69 -4.20
C VAL A 32 4.06 24.67 -3.61
N GLY A 33 4.14 23.43 -4.09
CA GLY A 33 3.24 22.35 -3.70
C GLY A 33 3.90 20.98 -3.88
N ASP A 34 3.10 19.92 -3.76
CA ASP A 34 3.58 18.54 -3.80
C ASP A 34 4.77 18.32 -2.84
N LEU A 35 4.58 18.78 -1.60
CA LEU A 35 5.57 18.68 -0.53
C LEU A 35 5.70 17.22 -0.10
N ARG A 36 6.91 16.69 -0.18
CA ARG A 36 7.19 15.28 0.16
C ARG A 36 8.36 15.15 1.11
N VAL A 37 8.26 14.15 1.97
CA VAL A 37 9.34 13.66 2.83
C VAL A 37 9.61 12.21 2.43
N GLU A 38 10.85 11.86 2.12
CA GLU A 38 11.22 10.53 1.60
C GLU A 38 10.32 10.11 0.41
N TYR A 39 10.13 11.04 -0.53
CA TYR A 39 9.30 10.88 -1.73
C TYR A 39 7.81 10.58 -1.51
N LEU A 40 7.35 10.57 -0.25
CA LEU A 40 5.98 10.31 0.14
C LEU A 40 5.27 11.60 0.58
N THR A 41 3.96 11.66 0.30
CA THR A 41 3.11 12.76 0.78
C THR A 41 2.65 12.47 2.21
N ASN A 42 2.95 13.40 3.12
CA ASN A 42 2.58 13.30 4.53
C ASN A 42 2.82 11.92 5.18
N PRO A 43 4.04 11.35 5.07
CA PRO A 43 4.28 9.98 5.50
C PRO A 43 4.15 9.81 7.01
N VAL A 44 3.77 8.60 7.40
CA VAL A 44 3.77 8.14 8.79
C VAL A 44 4.84 7.08 9.00
N GLY A 45 5.53 7.15 10.13
CA GLY A 45 6.53 6.15 10.50
C GLY A 45 7.92 6.39 9.90
N VAL A 46 8.31 7.63 9.57
CA VAL A 46 9.65 7.94 9.05
C VAL A 46 10.73 7.65 10.09
N ASP A 47 11.52 6.60 9.90
CA ASP A 47 12.57 6.14 10.83
C ASP A 47 14.00 6.50 10.38
N LEU A 48 14.12 7.42 9.42
CA LEU A 48 15.37 8.06 9.04
C LEU A 48 15.63 9.29 9.92
N THR A 49 16.83 9.38 10.50
CA THR A 49 17.20 10.50 11.39
C THR A 49 17.37 11.83 10.65
N ASN A 50 17.68 11.75 9.36
CA ASN A 50 17.91 12.89 8.48
C ASN A 50 17.07 12.74 7.20
N PRO A 51 15.74 12.85 7.29
CA PRO A 51 14.91 12.58 6.14
C PRO A 51 15.07 13.65 5.05
N LEU A 52 14.79 13.26 3.80
CA LEU A 52 14.89 14.07 2.60
C LEU A 52 13.59 14.81 2.32
N PHE A 53 13.68 16.10 2.03
CA PHE A 53 12.56 16.97 1.69
C PHE A 53 12.58 17.33 0.19
N SER A 54 11.39 17.44 -0.40
CA SER A 54 11.23 17.92 -1.78
C SER A 54 9.91 18.65 -2.00
N TRP A 55 9.87 19.49 -3.03
CA TRP A 55 8.68 20.24 -3.46
C TRP A 55 8.72 20.46 -4.97
N LYS A 56 7.53 20.67 -5.55
CA LYS A 56 7.37 21.10 -6.94
C LYS A 56 6.98 22.57 -7.02
N ILE A 57 7.46 23.22 -8.08
CA ILE A 57 7.10 24.59 -8.45
C ILE A 57 6.22 24.50 -9.70
N THR A 58 5.00 25.01 -9.62
CA THR A 58 4.07 25.07 -10.75
C THR A 58 3.77 26.51 -11.08
N SER A 59 3.62 26.85 -12.36
CA SER A 59 3.28 28.19 -12.81
C SER A 59 2.66 28.16 -14.21
N GLU A 60 1.74 29.09 -14.46
CA GLU A 60 1.22 29.37 -15.81
C GLU A 60 2.24 30.14 -16.67
N TYR A 61 3.31 30.66 -16.06
CA TYR A 61 4.33 31.46 -16.72
C TYR A 61 5.60 30.66 -16.98
N ARG A 62 6.21 30.89 -18.15
CA ARG A 62 7.48 30.27 -18.53
C ARG A 62 8.66 30.98 -17.87
N GLY A 63 9.74 30.24 -17.71
CA GLY A 63 11.03 30.80 -17.27
C GLY A 63 11.16 31.03 -15.77
N ILE A 64 10.18 30.63 -14.94
CA ILE A 64 10.30 30.72 -13.48
C ILE A 64 11.43 29.82 -12.98
N LYS A 65 12.41 30.42 -12.29
CA LYS A 65 13.53 29.69 -11.70
C LYS A 65 13.64 30.00 -10.21
N GLN A 66 13.80 28.97 -9.40
CA GLN A 66 14.19 29.11 -8.01
C GLN A 66 15.65 29.58 -7.92
N GLN A 67 15.90 30.58 -7.08
CA GLN A 67 17.25 31.09 -6.77
C GLN A 67 17.65 30.76 -5.32
N ALA A 68 16.68 30.62 -4.43
CA ALA A 68 16.90 30.25 -3.05
C ALA A 68 15.69 29.54 -2.46
N TYR A 69 15.90 28.83 -1.36
CA TYR A 69 14.83 28.23 -0.56
C TYR A 69 15.06 28.43 0.94
N GLN A 70 14.01 28.18 1.73
CA GLN A 70 14.03 28.05 3.17
C GLN A 70 13.03 26.98 3.58
N ILE A 71 13.45 26.04 4.43
CA ILE A 71 12.59 25.04 5.06
C ILE A 71 12.44 25.40 6.53
N ILE A 72 11.20 25.36 7.01
CA ILE A 72 10.89 25.52 8.43
C ILE A 72 10.14 24.27 8.88
N VAL A 73 10.62 23.62 9.94
CA VAL A 73 9.99 22.45 10.58
C VAL A 73 9.67 22.79 12.03
N GLY A 74 8.48 22.41 12.51
CA GLY A 74 8.01 22.67 13.87
C GLY A 74 7.15 21.52 14.40
N LYS A 75 6.89 21.50 15.72
CA LYS A 75 6.04 20.48 16.37
C LYS A 75 4.55 20.77 16.25
N SER A 76 4.19 22.01 15.90
CA SER A 76 2.83 22.45 15.63
C SER A 76 2.79 23.41 14.43
N PRO A 77 1.63 23.59 13.77
CA PRO A 77 1.49 24.59 12.71
C PRO A 77 1.83 26.01 13.16
N GLY A 78 1.64 26.32 14.45
CA GLY A 78 1.95 27.62 15.03
C GLY A 78 3.45 27.89 15.19
N ASP A 79 4.26 26.84 15.37
CA ASP A 79 5.72 26.97 15.50
C ASP A 79 6.36 27.43 14.18
N LEU A 80 5.73 27.14 13.03
CA LEU A 80 6.21 27.53 11.71
C LEU A 80 6.21 29.05 11.48
N LYS A 81 5.41 29.78 12.27
CA LYS A 81 5.24 31.24 12.14
C LYS A 81 6.04 32.03 13.18
N LYS A 82 6.54 31.39 14.23
CA LYS A 82 7.16 32.04 15.39
C LYS A 82 8.67 31.80 15.39
N LYS A 83 9.46 32.88 15.30
CA LYS A 83 10.92 32.81 15.41
C LYS A 83 11.35 32.10 16.69
N GLY A 84 12.33 31.21 16.58
CA GLY A 84 12.91 30.47 17.72
C GLY A 84 12.10 29.27 18.23
N ARG A 85 10.96 28.93 17.60
CA ARG A 85 10.16 27.74 17.98
C ARG A 85 10.26 26.57 17.01
N ALA A 86 10.91 26.78 15.86
CA ALA A 86 11.17 25.73 14.89
C ALA A 86 12.19 24.71 15.43
N VAL A 87 11.98 23.43 15.13
CA VAL A 87 12.98 22.37 15.35
C VAL A 87 14.06 22.39 14.26
N TRP A 88 13.73 23.01 13.13
CA TRP A 88 14.66 23.33 12.07
C TRP A 88 14.19 24.58 11.33
N ASP A 89 15.09 25.53 11.13
CA ASP A 89 14.95 26.61 10.16
C ASP A 89 16.25 26.63 9.37
N SER A 90 16.19 26.28 8.08
CA SER A 90 17.39 26.24 7.24
C SER A 90 17.98 27.63 6.98
N GLY A 91 17.25 28.69 7.34
CA GLY A 91 17.49 30.03 6.81
C GLY A 91 17.32 30.07 5.29
N LYS A 92 17.67 31.21 4.70
CA LYS A 92 17.67 31.36 3.24
C LYS A 92 18.94 30.73 2.66
N ILE A 93 18.79 29.64 1.93
CA ILE A 93 19.87 28.96 1.22
C ILE A 93 19.81 29.33 -0.26
N THR A 94 20.89 29.91 -0.79
CA THR A 94 21.01 30.25 -2.23
C THR A 94 21.28 28.97 -3.02
N SER A 95 20.22 28.36 -3.55
CA SER A 95 20.26 27.16 -4.37
C SER A 95 18.98 27.01 -5.20
N GLY A 96 19.14 26.48 -6.41
CA GLY A 96 18.04 26.11 -7.30
C GLY A 96 17.46 24.71 -7.02
N ASN A 97 18.05 23.93 -6.11
CA ASN A 97 17.58 22.57 -5.80
C ASN A 97 16.24 22.58 -5.07
N SER A 98 15.35 21.65 -5.43
CA SER A 98 14.01 21.50 -4.82
C SER A 98 13.69 20.05 -4.41
N PHE A 99 14.70 19.20 -4.39
CA PHE A 99 14.58 17.78 -4.03
C PHE A 99 15.86 17.32 -3.33
N ASN A 100 15.76 16.20 -2.61
CA ASN A 100 16.85 15.61 -1.82
C ASN A 100 17.49 16.60 -0.84
N ILE A 101 16.66 17.46 -0.24
CA ILE A 101 17.13 18.40 0.78
C ILE A 101 17.13 17.69 2.13
N THR A 102 18.31 17.33 2.61
CA THR A 102 18.50 16.61 3.86
C THR A 102 18.10 17.47 5.06
N TYR A 103 17.40 16.86 6.01
CA TYR A 103 17.15 17.46 7.32
C TYR A 103 18.44 17.69 8.11
N GLU A 104 18.65 18.93 8.55
CA GLU A 104 19.82 19.37 9.34
C GLU A 104 19.42 20.03 10.67
N GLY A 105 18.18 19.80 11.11
CA GLY A 105 17.67 20.37 12.35
C GLY A 105 18.08 19.61 13.60
N THR A 106 17.44 19.96 14.72
CA THR A 106 17.61 19.24 15.98
C THR A 106 17.17 17.77 15.85
N PRO A 107 17.79 16.81 16.56
CA PRO A 107 17.42 15.40 16.47
C PRO A 107 15.91 15.18 16.63
N LEU A 108 15.34 14.45 15.68
CA LEU A 108 13.92 14.09 15.69
C LEU A 108 13.65 13.06 16.80
N GLN A 109 12.43 13.09 17.35
CA GLN A 109 11.99 12.17 18.40
C GLN A 109 11.16 11.03 17.79
N SER A 110 11.25 9.81 18.34
CA SER A 110 10.38 8.70 17.93
C SER A 110 8.90 9.05 18.12
N ASN A 111 8.01 8.46 17.32
CA ASN A 111 6.55 8.56 17.47
C ASN A 111 6.03 10.00 17.64
N SER A 112 6.49 10.89 16.76
CA SER A 112 6.25 12.33 16.86
C SER A 112 5.83 12.92 15.52
N LYS A 113 4.79 13.74 15.54
CA LYS A 113 4.31 14.47 14.37
C LYS A 113 5.03 15.82 14.27
N TYR A 114 5.53 16.11 13.07
CA TYR A 114 6.15 17.37 12.72
C TYR A 114 5.41 18.00 11.55
N TYR A 115 5.39 19.33 11.53
CA TYR A 115 4.83 20.13 10.44
C TYR A 115 5.96 20.87 9.77
N TRP A 116 5.83 21.14 8.47
CA TRP A 116 6.86 21.87 7.73
C TRP A 116 6.31 22.68 6.57
N GLN A 117 7.09 23.64 6.09
CA GLN A 117 6.78 24.48 4.93
C GLN A 117 8.06 24.71 4.13
N ALA A 118 7.91 24.92 2.82
CA ALA A 118 8.98 25.40 1.96
C ALA A 118 8.65 26.83 1.49
N ARG A 119 9.61 27.73 1.63
CA ARG A 119 9.61 29.04 0.99
C ARG A 119 10.65 29.03 -0.11
N ILE A 120 10.31 29.60 -1.26
CA ILE A 120 11.26 29.81 -2.36
C ILE A 120 11.39 31.30 -2.67
N TRP A 121 12.51 31.68 -3.28
CA TRP A 121 12.68 32.95 -3.97
C TRP A 121 12.94 32.69 -5.44
N THR A 122 12.20 33.37 -6.31
CA THR A 122 12.37 33.28 -7.75
C THR A 122 13.40 34.29 -8.26
N ASP A 123 13.82 34.12 -9.51
CA ASP A 123 14.64 35.07 -10.28
C ASP A 123 13.98 36.44 -10.46
N SER A 124 12.64 36.52 -10.39
CA SER A 124 11.91 37.79 -10.30
C SER A 124 11.99 38.47 -8.92
N GLY A 125 12.73 37.91 -7.96
CA GLY A 125 12.85 38.41 -6.58
C GLY A 125 11.64 38.13 -5.68
N LYS A 126 10.59 37.48 -6.18
CA LYS A 126 9.37 37.19 -5.40
C LYS A 126 9.61 36.01 -4.47
N SER A 127 9.13 36.12 -3.23
CA SER A 127 9.08 34.98 -2.30
C SER A 127 7.72 34.30 -2.32
N ILE A 128 7.70 32.98 -2.39
CA ILE A 128 6.47 32.18 -2.44
C ILE A 128 6.57 31.13 -1.33
N LEU A 129 5.52 31.03 -0.52
CA LEU A 129 5.45 30.10 0.61
C LEU A 129 4.43 29.00 0.28
N SER A 130 4.77 27.76 0.62
CA SER A 130 3.83 26.64 0.50
C SER A 130 2.78 26.65 1.62
N GLU A 131 1.67 25.94 1.40
CA GLU A 131 0.86 25.50 2.53
C GLU A 131 1.67 24.52 3.42
N PRO A 132 1.36 24.43 4.72
CA PRO A 132 2.04 23.49 5.60
C PRO A 132 1.74 22.03 5.23
N ALA A 133 2.79 21.21 5.16
CA ALA A 133 2.70 19.76 5.13
C ALA A 133 3.12 19.18 6.50
N TRP A 134 3.04 17.86 6.66
CA TRP A 134 3.46 17.20 7.90
C TRP A 134 4.13 15.86 7.61
N PHE A 135 4.80 15.30 8.61
CA PHE A 135 5.24 13.90 8.60
C PHE A 135 5.23 13.39 10.04
N HIS A 136 5.14 12.09 10.22
CA HIS A 136 5.24 11.45 11.53
C HIS A 136 6.43 10.50 11.55
N THR A 137 7.24 10.58 12.60
CA THR A 137 8.43 9.74 12.76
C THR A 137 8.09 8.34 13.26
N GLY A 138 8.89 7.38 12.83
CA GLY A 138 8.83 6.01 13.30
C GLY A 138 9.56 5.84 14.63
N ILE A 139 10.18 4.67 14.81
CA ILE A 139 10.99 4.34 15.98
C ILE A 139 12.47 4.39 15.61
N PHE A 140 13.23 5.30 16.22
CA PHE A 140 14.67 5.44 15.98
C PHE A 140 15.53 4.54 16.88
N ASP A 141 15.10 4.33 18.12
CA ASP A 141 15.82 3.55 19.11
C ASP A 141 15.10 2.23 19.37
N ASN A 142 15.82 1.11 19.22
CA ASN A 142 15.25 -0.21 19.48
C ASN A 142 14.72 -0.37 20.92
N ARG A 143 15.20 0.42 21.87
CA ARG A 143 14.72 0.43 23.27
C ARG A 143 13.29 0.97 23.40
N ASP A 144 12.78 1.70 22.40
CA ASP A 144 11.41 2.21 22.38
C ASP A 144 10.39 1.11 22.00
N TRP A 145 10.85 -0.01 21.44
CA TRP A 145 10.02 -1.20 21.28
C TRP A 145 9.81 -1.89 22.62
N LYS A 146 8.55 -2.07 22.98
CA LYS A 146 8.09 -2.82 24.16
C LYS A 146 7.35 -4.10 23.77
N ALA A 147 6.92 -4.20 22.51
CA ALA A 147 6.24 -5.37 22.00
C ALA A 147 7.16 -6.58 21.83
N SER A 148 6.58 -7.75 21.96
CA SER A 148 7.21 -9.04 21.67
C SER A 148 6.62 -9.65 20.41
N TRP A 149 7.42 -10.44 19.70
CA TRP A 149 6.88 -11.29 18.64
C TRP A 149 6.04 -12.41 19.25
N ILE A 150 4.82 -12.58 18.77
CA ILE A 150 3.90 -13.63 19.24
C ILE A 150 3.49 -14.57 18.10
N THR A 151 3.30 -15.84 18.43
CA THR A 151 2.89 -16.89 17.49
C THR A 151 2.11 -17.98 18.23
N LEU A 152 1.76 -19.06 17.54
CA LEU A 152 1.08 -20.22 18.12
C LEU A 152 2.08 -21.25 18.67
N PRO A 153 1.75 -21.95 19.76
CA PRO A 153 2.58 -23.04 20.28
C PRO A 153 2.69 -24.20 19.30
N GLU A 154 1.59 -24.61 18.65
CA GLU A 154 1.57 -25.69 17.66
C GLU A 154 2.07 -25.22 16.29
N GLU A 155 2.58 -26.15 15.49
CA GLU A 155 3.02 -25.87 14.12
C GLU A 155 1.85 -25.44 13.22
N ILE A 156 2.05 -24.35 12.49
CA ILE A 156 1.12 -23.86 11.46
C ILE A 156 1.65 -24.34 10.12
N VAL A 157 0.86 -25.16 9.42
CA VAL A 157 1.22 -25.62 8.07
C VAL A 157 0.47 -24.80 7.03
N ASN A 158 -0.85 -24.94 6.97
CA ASN A 158 -1.68 -24.32 5.93
C ASN A 158 -2.73 -23.33 6.46
N LYS A 159 -3.12 -23.44 7.73
CA LYS A 159 -4.24 -22.66 8.28
C LYS A 159 -3.82 -21.22 8.57
N SER A 160 -4.77 -20.29 8.52
CA SER A 160 -4.58 -18.94 9.08
C SER A 160 -5.22 -18.86 10.46
N PRO A 161 -4.46 -18.64 11.53
CA PRO A 161 -5.04 -18.37 12.84
C PRO A 161 -5.60 -16.95 12.94
N LEU A 162 -6.67 -16.82 13.73
CA LEU A 162 -7.14 -15.55 14.26
C LEU A 162 -6.45 -15.33 15.60
N ILE A 163 -5.91 -14.13 15.82
CA ILE A 163 -5.35 -13.72 17.11
C ILE A 163 -6.05 -12.45 17.58
N ARG A 164 -6.38 -12.34 18.88
CA ARG A 164 -7.08 -11.19 19.45
C ARG A 164 -6.58 -10.79 20.83
N LYS A 165 -6.79 -9.52 21.17
CA LYS A 165 -6.65 -8.96 22.52
C LYS A 165 -7.67 -7.84 22.73
N GLU A 166 -8.34 -7.90 23.87
CA GLU A 166 -9.18 -6.83 24.39
C GLU A 166 -8.37 -5.94 25.35
N PHE A 167 -8.60 -4.63 25.32
CA PHE A 167 -7.96 -3.67 26.20
C PHE A 167 -8.86 -2.45 26.42
N THR A 168 -8.64 -1.74 27.53
CA THR A 168 -9.48 -0.60 27.93
C THR A 168 -8.70 0.71 27.84
N ILE A 169 -9.32 1.74 27.29
CA ILE A 169 -8.82 3.11 27.26
C ILE A 169 -9.74 4.01 28.09
N GLU A 170 -9.26 4.52 29.21
CA GLU A 170 -10.10 5.35 30.10
C GLU A 170 -10.06 6.85 29.77
N LYS A 171 -8.96 7.29 29.16
CA LYS A 171 -8.67 8.71 28.93
C LYS A 171 -9.04 9.14 27.51
N THR A 172 -9.25 10.44 27.34
CA THR A 172 -9.52 11.04 26.02
C THR A 172 -8.27 11.01 25.16
N ILE A 173 -8.33 10.26 24.05
CA ILE A 173 -7.23 10.11 23.09
C ILE A 173 -7.01 11.42 22.34
N SER A 174 -5.76 11.86 22.27
CA SER A 174 -5.34 12.97 21.41
C SER A 174 -4.78 12.46 20.09
N GLU A 175 -3.93 11.44 20.12
CA GLU A 175 -3.38 10.78 18.95
C GLU A 175 -3.03 9.33 19.26
N ALA A 176 -3.14 8.45 18.27
CA ALA A 176 -2.74 7.06 18.39
C ALA A 176 -2.13 6.57 17.08
N TYR A 177 -0.89 6.07 17.16
CA TYR A 177 -0.19 5.47 16.04
C TYR A 177 0.10 4.00 16.33
N LEU A 178 -0.24 3.17 15.35
CA LEU A 178 -0.05 1.74 15.39
C LEU A 178 1.14 1.36 14.52
N TYR A 179 2.03 0.57 15.08
CA TYR A 179 3.15 -0.05 14.40
C TYR A 179 2.90 -1.54 14.33
N VAL A 180 2.94 -2.13 13.14
CA VAL A 180 2.64 -3.55 12.96
C VAL A 180 3.54 -4.17 11.91
N SER A 181 3.97 -5.40 12.19
CA SER A 181 4.75 -6.25 11.29
C SER A 181 4.34 -7.70 11.48
N ALA A 182 4.69 -8.53 10.50
CA ALA A 182 4.58 -9.97 10.59
C ALA A 182 5.84 -10.66 10.06
N ALA A 183 6.22 -11.76 10.69
CA ALA A 183 7.02 -12.77 10.03
C ALA A 183 6.02 -13.64 9.26
N GLY A 184 5.91 -13.43 7.95
CA GLY A 184 4.78 -13.91 7.15
C GLY A 184 3.95 -12.73 6.67
N LEU A 185 2.62 -12.84 6.71
CA LEU A 185 1.69 -11.78 6.35
C LEU A 185 0.68 -11.53 7.47
N TYR A 186 0.05 -10.37 7.51
CA TYR A 186 -1.06 -10.07 8.42
C TYR A 186 -2.19 -9.30 7.74
N GLU A 187 -3.38 -9.41 8.32
CA GLU A 187 -4.46 -8.44 8.13
C GLU A 187 -5.02 -8.09 9.50
N LEU A 188 -4.83 -6.84 9.94
CA LEU A 188 -5.14 -6.37 11.30
C LEU A 188 -6.42 -5.54 11.32
N TYR A 189 -7.15 -5.65 12.42
CA TYR A 189 -8.41 -4.97 12.70
C TYR A 189 -8.34 -4.31 14.08
N LEU A 190 -8.99 -3.14 14.19
CA LEU A 190 -9.31 -2.47 15.44
C LEU A 190 -10.80 -2.20 15.47
N ASN A 191 -11.50 -2.71 16.49
CA ASN A 191 -12.95 -2.51 16.68
C ASN A 191 -13.76 -2.79 15.39
N GLU A 192 -13.62 -4.01 14.87
CA GLU A 192 -14.27 -4.51 13.64
C GLU A 192 -13.84 -3.83 12.32
N LYS A 193 -13.00 -2.78 12.37
CA LYS A 193 -12.51 -2.08 11.19
C LYS A 193 -11.11 -2.55 10.82
N LYS A 194 -10.92 -2.92 9.55
CA LYS A 194 -9.58 -3.19 9.00
C LYS A 194 -8.70 -1.95 9.18
N VAL A 195 -7.47 -2.16 9.65
CA VAL A 195 -6.47 -1.10 9.78
C VAL A 195 -5.82 -0.86 8.42
N GLY A 196 -6.00 0.34 7.89
CA GLY A 196 -5.47 0.72 6.58
C GLY A 196 -6.13 -0.03 5.43
N ASP A 197 -5.57 0.15 4.24
CA ASP A 197 -6.02 -0.46 2.98
C ASP A 197 -4.95 -1.34 2.33
N HIS A 198 -3.86 -1.60 3.06
CA HIS A 198 -2.77 -2.45 2.59
C HIS A 198 -3.24 -3.91 2.49
N VAL A 199 -2.63 -4.65 1.56
CA VAL A 199 -2.79 -6.09 1.40
C VAL A 199 -1.43 -6.73 1.23
N LEU A 200 -1.30 -8.02 1.55
CA LEU A 200 -0.02 -8.73 1.47
C LEU A 200 1.12 -8.02 2.24
N ASP A 201 0.78 -7.44 3.39
CA ASP A 201 1.71 -6.70 4.25
C ASP A 201 2.31 -7.64 5.32
N PRO A 202 3.58 -7.43 5.74
CA PRO A 202 4.55 -6.49 5.16
C PRO A 202 5.16 -6.99 3.84
N ALA A 203 5.80 -6.11 3.09
CA ALA A 203 6.55 -6.49 1.89
C ALA A 203 7.71 -7.44 2.24
N ILE A 204 8.01 -8.35 1.30
CA ILE A 204 8.99 -9.42 1.51
C ILE A 204 10.41 -8.87 1.47
N THR A 205 11.21 -9.26 2.46
CA THR A 205 12.63 -8.95 2.57
C THR A 205 13.42 -10.22 2.92
N ASP A 206 14.76 -10.12 2.98
CA ASP A 206 15.53 -11.09 3.74
C ASP A 206 15.26 -10.89 5.24
N TYR A 207 14.27 -11.64 5.75
CA TYR A 207 13.80 -11.57 7.14
C TYR A 207 14.89 -11.71 8.20
N ARG A 208 16.03 -12.33 7.85
CA ARG A 208 17.19 -12.50 8.75
C ARG A 208 17.98 -11.21 8.96
N LYS A 209 17.80 -10.23 8.07
CA LYS A 209 18.52 -8.94 8.09
C LYS A 209 17.60 -7.77 8.37
N THR A 210 16.43 -7.73 7.72
CA THR A 210 15.50 -6.62 7.80
C THR A 210 14.08 -7.16 7.77
N VAL A 211 13.22 -6.62 8.62
CA VAL A 211 11.79 -6.92 8.65
C VAL A 211 11.04 -5.60 8.64
N LEU A 212 10.16 -5.42 7.67
CA LEU A 212 9.45 -4.16 7.51
C LEU A 212 8.25 -4.08 8.47
N TYR A 213 8.02 -2.90 9.04
CA TYR A 213 6.79 -2.57 9.76
C TYR A 213 6.05 -1.46 9.04
N SER A 214 4.73 -1.53 9.07
CA SER A 214 3.83 -0.47 8.60
C SER A 214 3.36 0.36 9.80
N THR A 215 3.16 1.67 9.57
CA THR A 215 2.63 2.59 10.57
C THR A 215 1.29 3.14 10.12
N PHE A 216 0.32 3.22 11.02
CA PHE A 216 -1.02 3.75 10.75
C PHE A 216 -1.43 4.75 11.83
N ASP A 217 -2.02 5.88 11.41
CA ASP A 217 -2.79 6.74 12.33
C ASP A 217 -4.14 6.05 12.58
N VAL A 218 -4.32 5.55 13.79
CA VAL A 218 -5.53 4.81 14.21
C VAL A 218 -6.34 5.59 15.24
N THR A 219 -6.07 6.89 15.40
CA THR A 219 -6.74 7.76 16.38
C THR A 219 -8.25 7.65 16.32
N ARG A 220 -8.81 7.55 15.10
CA ARG A 220 -10.27 7.47 14.85
C ARG A 220 -10.84 6.04 14.86
N LEU A 221 -10.00 5.03 15.01
CA LEU A 221 -10.43 3.63 15.11
C LEU A 221 -10.62 3.19 16.56
N LEU A 222 -10.08 3.96 17.51
CA LEU A 222 -10.16 3.67 18.94
C LEU A 222 -11.31 4.41 19.60
N ASN A 223 -11.84 3.79 20.66
CA ASN A 223 -12.91 4.32 21.49
C ASN A 223 -12.40 4.55 22.91
N LYS A 224 -13.03 5.48 23.64
CA LYS A 224 -12.96 5.46 25.11
C LYS A 224 -13.77 4.25 25.60
N GLY A 225 -13.20 3.46 26.52
CA GLY A 225 -13.75 2.20 26.99
C GLY A 225 -13.04 0.99 26.37
N VAL A 226 -13.81 -0.07 26.14
CA VAL A 226 -13.31 -1.34 25.61
C VAL A 226 -12.94 -1.20 24.14
N ASN A 227 -11.77 -1.72 23.79
CA ASN A 227 -11.27 -1.83 22.42
C ASN A 227 -10.75 -3.24 22.17
N VAL A 228 -10.81 -3.67 20.91
CA VAL A 228 -10.28 -4.98 20.49
C VAL A 228 -9.32 -4.79 19.33
N ALA A 229 -8.14 -5.39 19.44
CA ALA A 229 -7.23 -5.62 18.34
C ALA A 229 -7.31 -7.09 17.93
N GLY A 230 -7.39 -7.35 16.63
CA GLY A 230 -7.38 -8.72 16.12
C GLY A 230 -6.74 -8.83 14.75
N ALA A 231 -6.07 -9.94 14.46
CA ALA A 231 -5.43 -10.17 13.17
C ALA A 231 -5.69 -11.58 12.62
N TYR A 232 -5.73 -11.67 11.29
CA TYR A 232 -5.40 -12.89 10.57
C TYR A 232 -3.88 -12.97 10.38
N LEU A 233 -3.30 -14.17 10.51
CA LEU A 233 -1.89 -14.42 10.15
C LEU A 233 -1.76 -15.30 8.92
N GLY A 234 -1.02 -14.84 7.92
CA GLY A 234 -0.70 -15.57 6.70
C GLY A 234 0.72 -16.14 6.71
N ASN A 235 0.91 -17.25 6.00
CA ASN A 235 2.20 -17.92 5.87
C ASN A 235 3.26 -17.04 5.20
N GLY A 236 2.87 -16.35 4.12
CA GLY A 236 3.78 -15.55 3.29
C GLY A 236 5.00 -16.34 2.82
N ALA A 237 6.09 -15.63 2.53
CA ALA A 237 7.38 -16.25 2.24
C ALA A 237 8.09 -16.82 3.48
N TRP A 238 7.71 -16.39 4.69
CA TRP A 238 8.33 -16.81 5.95
C TRP A 238 8.05 -18.27 6.30
N ASN A 239 6.80 -18.70 6.18
CA ASN A 239 6.39 -20.09 6.43
C ASN A 239 6.03 -20.81 5.13
N LEU A 240 6.83 -20.61 4.08
CA LEU A 240 6.55 -21.20 2.78
C LEU A 240 6.81 -22.71 2.79
N ARG A 241 5.72 -23.48 2.65
CA ARG A 241 5.75 -24.94 2.64
C ARG A 241 5.30 -25.49 1.30
N LYS A 242 5.90 -26.60 0.90
CA LYS A 242 5.43 -27.41 -0.21
C LYS A 242 4.30 -28.29 0.30
N THR A 243 3.11 -28.14 -0.29
CA THR A 243 1.93 -28.93 0.08
C THR A 243 1.55 -29.81 -1.09
N GLU A 244 1.29 -31.08 -0.83
CA GLU A 244 0.85 -32.02 -1.85
C GLU A 244 -0.41 -31.50 -2.57
N GLY A 245 -0.46 -31.71 -3.89
CA GLY A 245 -1.55 -31.21 -4.73
C GLY A 245 -1.51 -29.70 -5.01
N ARG A 246 -0.71 -28.89 -4.32
CA ARG A 246 -0.65 -27.43 -4.50
C ARG A 246 0.62 -27.00 -5.22
N TYR A 247 0.53 -25.91 -5.98
CA TYR A 247 1.70 -25.32 -6.62
C TYR A 247 2.63 -24.66 -5.58
N SER A 248 3.93 -24.78 -5.82
CA SER A 248 4.98 -24.08 -5.07
C SER A 248 6.21 -23.96 -5.96
N TRP A 249 6.94 -22.86 -5.84
CA TRP A 249 8.17 -22.60 -6.58
C TRP A 249 9.42 -22.74 -5.69
N GLY A 250 10.46 -23.39 -6.21
CA GLY A 250 11.74 -23.62 -5.53
C GLY A 250 11.91 -25.00 -4.88
N GLY A 251 13.02 -25.17 -4.16
CA GLY A 251 13.40 -26.43 -3.49
C GLY A 251 12.58 -26.74 -2.23
N ASP A 252 12.81 -27.93 -1.64
CA ASP A 252 11.98 -28.45 -0.56
C ASP A 252 12.08 -27.64 0.76
N ASN A 253 10.93 -27.46 1.41
CA ASN A 253 10.70 -26.94 2.77
C ASN A 253 11.49 -25.68 3.19
N ARG A 254 11.05 -24.49 2.73
CA ARG A 254 11.65 -23.18 3.05
C ARG A 254 11.04 -22.48 4.28
N ALA A 255 10.33 -23.20 5.12
CA ALA A 255 9.72 -22.62 6.32
C ALA A 255 10.79 -22.21 7.33
N PHE A 256 10.83 -20.93 7.69
CA PHE A 256 11.67 -20.42 8.78
C PHE A 256 11.02 -20.63 10.15
N GLY A 257 9.69 -20.71 10.20
CA GLY A 257 8.92 -20.94 11.40
C GLY A 257 7.45 -20.56 11.22
N ASN A 258 6.66 -20.66 12.28
CA ASN A 258 5.28 -20.21 12.27
C ASN A 258 5.17 -18.71 11.95
N PRO A 259 4.08 -18.28 11.27
CA PRO A 259 3.73 -16.88 11.18
C PRO A 259 3.67 -16.22 12.56
N SER A 260 4.18 -15.00 12.66
CA SER A 260 4.28 -14.28 13.93
C SER A 260 3.83 -12.83 13.76
N LEU A 261 3.11 -12.29 14.76
CA LEU A 261 2.73 -10.88 14.81
C LEU A 261 3.69 -10.10 15.70
N PHE A 262 3.99 -8.87 15.30
CA PHE A 262 4.58 -7.84 16.16
C PHE A 262 3.73 -6.59 16.05
N MET A 263 3.16 -6.11 17.16
CA MET A 263 2.30 -4.94 17.18
C MET A 263 2.59 -4.07 18.40
N GLN A 264 2.73 -2.76 18.18
CA GLN A 264 2.80 -1.76 19.23
C GLN A 264 1.88 -0.59 18.88
N LEU A 265 0.91 -0.31 19.73
CA LEU A 265 0.01 0.84 19.63
C LEU A 265 0.43 1.88 20.66
N MET A 266 0.86 3.05 20.19
CA MET A 266 1.28 4.16 21.05
C MET A 266 0.18 5.23 21.08
N ILE A 267 -0.35 5.50 22.27
CA ILE A 267 -1.48 6.41 22.49
C ILE A 267 -1.00 7.59 23.32
N LYS A 268 -1.26 8.82 22.86
CA LYS A 268 -1.14 10.03 23.67
C LYS A 268 -2.52 10.56 24.00
N TYR A 269 -2.68 11.00 25.24
CA TYR A 269 -3.94 11.50 25.78
C TYR A 269 -3.97 13.02 25.82
N SER A 270 -5.17 13.58 25.91
CA SER A 270 -5.38 15.02 25.98
C SER A 270 -4.80 15.67 27.25
N ASP A 271 -4.54 14.88 28.30
CA ASP A 271 -3.89 15.33 29.53
C ASP A 271 -2.34 15.31 29.46
N GLY A 272 -1.77 14.93 28.30
CA GLY A 272 -0.33 14.83 28.07
C GLY A 272 0.31 13.51 28.49
N SER A 273 -0.44 12.60 29.14
CA SER A 273 0.04 11.25 29.44
C SER A 273 -0.02 10.33 28.22
N SER A 274 0.59 9.15 28.31
CA SER A 274 0.61 8.16 27.23
C SER A 274 0.44 6.73 27.73
N SER A 275 -0.05 5.84 26.87
CA SER A 275 -0.03 4.40 27.10
C SER A 275 0.45 3.65 25.87
N VAL A 276 0.91 2.41 26.08
CA VAL A 276 1.35 1.53 25.01
C VAL A 276 0.63 0.20 25.15
N ILE A 277 -0.02 -0.26 24.06
CA ILE A 277 -0.63 -1.59 23.97
C ILE A 277 0.22 -2.42 23.03
N VAL A 278 0.59 -3.64 23.44
CA VAL A 278 1.57 -4.46 22.74
C VAL A 278 1.11 -5.89 22.47
N THR A 279 1.76 -6.54 21.51
CA THR A 279 1.83 -8.00 21.43
C THR A 279 2.67 -8.56 22.56
N ASP A 280 2.06 -9.45 23.35
CA ASP A 280 2.58 -10.13 24.53
C ASP A 280 1.82 -11.46 24.73
N ASP A 281 2.09 -12.18 25.81
CA ASP A 281 1.49 -13.49 26.11
C ASP A 281 0.01 -13.43 26.55
N SER A 282 -0.57 -12.24 26.73
CA SER A 282 -2.00 -12.08 27.02
C SER A 282 -2.91 -12.22 25.79
N TRP A 283 -2.34 -12.22 24.58
CA TRP A 283 -3.08 -12.45 23.36
C TRP A 283 -3.57 -13.89 23.27
N LYS A 284 -4.78 -14.06 22.76
CA LYS A 284 -5.38 -15.37 22.51
C LYS A 284 -5.51 -15.65 21.02
N TYR A 285 -5.62 -16.93 20.67
CA TYR A 285 -5.81 -17.36 19.30
C TYR A 285 -6.82 -18.50 19.16
N THR A 286 -7.36 -18.61 17.94
CA THR A 286 -8.09 -19.78 17.45
C THR A 286 -7.81 -19.95 15.95
N TYR A 287 -8.26 -21.06 15.36
CA TYR A 287 -8.24 -21.20 13.91
C TYR A 287 -9.51 -20.61 13.29
N GLY A 288 -9.32 -19.83 12.22
CA GLY A 288 -10.39 -19.13 11.53
C GLY A 288 -10.88 -19.84 10.26
N PRO A 289 -11.63 -19.13 9.42
CA PRO A 289 -12.22 -19.66 8.20
C PRO A 289 -11.22 -19.94 7.08
N ILE A 290 -10.02 -19.35 7.09
CA ILE A 290 -8.98 -19.67 6.11
C ILE A 290 -8.30 -20.99 6.51
N THR A 291 -8.67 -22.07 5.83
CA THR A 291 -8.23 -23.44 6.11
C THR A 291 -6.92 -23.77 5.40
N PHE A 292 -6.62 -23.07 4.30
CA PHE A 292 -5.38 -23.16 3.55
C PHE A 292 -4.96 -21.77 3.08
N ASN A 293 -3.69 -21.41 3.23
CA ASN A 293 -3.09 -20.26 2.55
C ASN A 293 -1.64 -20.56 2.19
N ASN A 294 -1.28 -20.27 0.94
CA ASN A 294 0.06 -20.42 0.42
C ASN A 294 0.32 -19.35 -0.62
N TYR A 295 1.48 -18.69 -0.52
CA TYR A 295 1.84 -17.58 -1.40
C TYR A 295 1.82 -17.93 -2.90
N TYR A 296 2.01 -19.20 -3.26
CA TYR A 296 1.91 -19.71 -4.63
C TYR A 296 0.64 -20.55 -4.85
N GLY A 297 0.30 -21.42 -3.91
CA GLY A 297 -0.72 -22.46 -4.09
C GLY A 297 -2.18 -22.03 -3.93
N GLY A 298 -2.45 -20.78 -3.55
CA GLY A 298 -3.80 -20.24 -3.38
C GLY A 298 -4.26 -20.16 -1.92
N GLU A 299 -5.56 -20.01 -1.71
CA GLU A 299 -6.18 -19.86 -0.39
C GLU A 299 -7.56 -20.50 -0.36
N ASP A 300 -7.82 -21.40 0.60
CA ASP A 300 -9.14 -21.99 0.83
C ASP A 300 -9.81 -21.34 2.02
N TYR A 301 -11.13 -21.19 1.92
CA TYR A 301 -11.94 -20.52 2.91
C TYR A 301 -13.24 -21.27 3.16
N ASN A 302 -13.47 -21.65 4.41
CA ASN A 302 -14.71 -22.24 4.86
C ASN A 302 -15.49 -21.22 5.70
N SER A 303 -16.48 -20.57 5.10
CA SER A 303 -17.29 -19.54 5.77
C SER A 303 -18.12 -20.08 6.92
N THR A 304 -18.39 -21.39 6.99
CA THR A 304 -19.06 -22.02 8.15
C THR A 304 -18.21 -21.97 9.43
N MET A 305 -16.91 -21.67 9.31
CA MET A 305 -15.98 -21.56 10.43
C MET A 305 -15.77 -20.12 10.90
N GLU A 306 -16.44 -19.13 10.30
CA GLU A 306 -16.41 -17.74 10.74
C GLU A 306 -16.79 -17.61 12.22
N LYS A 307 -16.10 -16.72 12.93
CA LYS A 307 -16.36 -16.40 14.34
C LYS A 307 -17.04 -15.05 14.41
N GLU A 308 -18.37 -15.04 14.29
CA GLU A 308 -19.14 -13.79 14.31
C GLU A 308 -18.87 -13.01 15.62
N GLY A 309 -18.62 -11.69 15.49
CA GLY A 309 -18.36 -10.82 16.65
C GLY A 309 -16.97 -10.96 17.30
N TRP A 310 -16.04 -11.75 16.77
CA TRP A 310 -14.72 -11.95 17.42
C TRP A 310 -13.87 -10.68 17.59
N LEU A 311 -14.19 -9.63 16.83
CA LEU A 311 -13.57 -8.31 16.89
C LEU A 311 -14.35 -7.30 17.76
N SER A 312 -15.45 -7.72 18.35
CA SER A 312 -16.30 -6.91 19.23
C SER A 312 -15.84 -7.02 20.68
N GLY A 313 -15.97 -5.94 21.45
CA GLY A 313 -15.72 -5.96 22.89
C GLY A 313 -16.71 -6.88 23.63
N GLY A 314 -16.24 -7.60 24.64
CA GLY A 314 -17.07 -8.54 25.41
C GLY A 314 -17.36 -9.87 24.71
N TYR A 315 -16.74 -10.15 23.57
CA TYR A 315 -16.79 -11.47 22.93
C TYR A 315 -16.17 -12.55 23.84
N ASP A 316 -16.89 -13.65 24.05
CA ASP A 316 -16.43 -14.78 24.85
C ASP A 316 -15.35 -15.59 24.10
N ASP A 317 -14.10 -15.30 24.42
CA ASP A 317 -12.92 -16.03 23.96
C ASP A 317 -12.34 -16.99 25.01
N SER A 318 -13.16 -17.44 25.97
CA SER A 318 -12.73 -18.40 27.00
C SER A 318 -12.22 -19.73 26.42
N SER A 319 -12.74 -20.12 25.25
CA SER A 319 -12.30 -21.32 24.51
C SER A 319 -11.04 -21.11 23.65
N TRP A 320 -10.56 -19.87 23.53
CA TRP A 320 -9.36 -19.56 22.74
C TRP A 320 -8.12 -19.88 23.57
N LYS A 321 -7.05 -20.30 22.87
CA LYS A 321 -5.78 -20.67 23.50
C LYS A 321 -4.87 -19.45 23.61
N SER A 322 -3.94 -19.45 24.56
CA SER A 322 -2.95 -18.37 24.69
C SER A 322 -1.85 -18.48 23.63
N THR A 323 -1.47 -17.35 23.04
CA THR A 323 -0.29 -17.28 22.17
C THR A 323 1.01 -17.53 22.94
N LYS A 324 2.12 -17.75 22.22
CA LYS A 324 3.46 -17.81 22.79
C LYS A 324 4.33 -16.68 22.26
N ILE A 325 5.21 -16.15 23.10
CA ILE A 325 6.29 -15.27 22.67
C ILE A 325 7.36 -16.10 21.94
N ASN A 326 7.92 -15.57 20.85
CA ASN A 326 9.08 -16.16 20.17
C ASN A 326 10.18 -15.12 19.93
N LYS A 327 11.31 -15.58 19.36
CA LYS A 327 12.48 -14.72 19.07
C LYS A 327 12.28 -13.80 17.86
N GLY A 328 11.17 -13.94 17.14
CA GLY A 328 10.97 -13.29 15.85
C GLY A 328 11.93 -13.76 14.75
N PRO A 329 11.96 -13.06 13.62
CA PRO A 329 12.68 -13.45 12.40
C PRO A 329 14.20 -13.19 12.39
N GLY A 330 14.73 -12.48 13.40
CA GLY A 330 16.16 -12.18 13.56
C GLY A 330 16.65 -10.90 12.88
N GLY A 331 15.95 -10.41 11.84
CA GLY A 331 16.22 -9.12 11.20
C GLY A 331 15.81 -7.93 12.05
N ARG A 332 16.38 -6.75 11.73
CA ARG A 332 16.01 -5.48 12.38
C ARG A 332 14.69 -4.96 11.82
N LEU A 333 13.81 -4.47 12.69
CA LEU A 333 12.63 -3.74 12.29
C LEU A 333 13.03 -2.44 11.57
N LYS A 334 12.43 -2.18 10.42
CA LYS A 334 12.56 -0.92 9.66
C LYS A 334 11.21 -0.49 9.12
N SER A 335 11.01 0.80 9.00
CA SER A 335 9.77 1.34 8.44
C SER A 335 9.63 0.96 6.97
N GLN A 336 8.42 0.57 6.57
CA GLN A 336 8.04 0.37 5.18
C GLN A 336 7.80 1.73 4.51
N LEU A 337 8.86 2.52 4.34
CA LEU A 337 8.83 3.82 3.64
C LEU A 337 8.75 3.63 2.12
N MET A 338 7.66 3.04 1.68
CA MET A 338 7.35 2.81 0.27
C MET A 338 5.84 2.77 0.06
N HIS A 339 5.42 2.81 -1.20
CA HIS A 339 4.02 2.59 -1.54
C HIS A 339 3.66 1.13 -1.26
N PRO A 340 2.61 0.86 -0.46
CA PRO A 340 2.20 -0.48 -0.09
C PRO A 340 1.53 -1.19 -1.26
N ASN A 341 1.40 -2.51 -1.15
CA ASN A 341 0.49 -3.25 -2.02
C ASN A 341 -0.96 -2.91 -1.65
N ARG A 342 -1.79 -2.60 -2.66
CA ARG A 342 -3.24 -2.36 -2.52
C ARG A 342 -4.02 -3.10 -3.59
N VAL A 343 -5.33 -3.23 -3.38
CA VAL A 343 -6.24 -3.53 -4.50
C VAL A 343 -6.44 -2.24 -5.29
N THR A 344 -5.69 -2.08 -6.39
CA THR A 344 -5.63 -0.84 -7.18
C THR A 344 -6.71 -0.75 -8.26
N GLY A 345 -7.43 -1.84 -8.52
CA GLY A 345 -8.49 -1.85 -9.52
C GLY A 345 -9.39 -3.08 -9.48
N THR A 346 -10.55 -2.95 -10.13
CA THR A 346 -11.51 -4.03 -10.36
C THR A 346 -11.72 -4.20 -11.86
N VAL A 347 -11.60 -5.42 -12.37
CA VAL A 347 -11.83 -5.77 -13.77
C VAL A 347 -13.01 -6.71 -13.86
N LYS A 348 -14.09 -6.27 -14.50
CA LYS A 348 -15.24 -7.12 -14.80
C LYS A 348 -14.94 -7.98 -16.04
N PRO A 349 -15.39 -9.24 -16.08
CA PRO A 349 -15.30 -10.05 -17.28
C PRO A 349 -15.96 -9.36 -18.47
N VAL A 350 -15.29 -9.40 -19.63
CA VAL A 350 -15.86 -8.94 -20.92
C VAL A 350 -16.66 -10.03 -21.61
N LYS A 351 -16.47 -11.29 -21.20
CA LYS A 351 -17.19 -12.46 -21.70
C LYS A 351 -17.22 -13.56 -20.66
N SER A 352 -18.28 -14.36 -20.68
CA SER A 352 -18.39 -15.63 -19.95
C SER A 352 -18.96 -16.71 -20.85
N VAL A 353 -18.60 -17.96 -20.60
CA VAL A 353 -19.18 -19.17 -21.22
C VAL A 353 -19.35 -20.24 -20.15
N ASN A 354 -20.13 -21.27 -20.47
CA ASN A 354 -20.39 -22.42 -19.61
C ASN A 354 -19.93 -23.70 -20.32
N PRO A 355 -18.64 -24.10 -20.19
CA PRO A 355 -18.10 -25.23 -20.96
C PRO A 355 -18.81 -26.57 -20.72
N SER A 356 -19.39 -26.75 -19.52
CA SER A 356 -20.19 -27.90 -19.11
C SER A 356 -21.03 -27.54 -17.87
N PRO A 357 -22.06 -28.34 -17.50
CA PRO A 357 -22.82 -28.12 -16.26
C PRO A 357 -21.90 -27.94 -15.04
N GLY A 358 -22.17 -26.93 -14.21
CA GLY A 358 -21.38 -26.61 -13.03
C GLY A 358 -19.99 -26.00 -13.28
N VAL A 359 -19.61 -25.72 -14.53
CA VAL A 359 -18.34 -25.08 -14.90
C VAL A 359 -18.61 -23.75 -15.61
N TYR A 360 -18.02 -22.68 -15.08
CA TYR A 360 -18.16 -21.32 -15.60
C TYR A 360 -16.77 -20.78 -15.93
N LEU A 361 -16.61 -20.19 -17.11
CA LEU A 361 -15.33 -19.65 -17.57
C LEU A 361 -15.51 -18.19 -18.01
N TYR A 362 -14.65 -17.33 -17.50
CA TYR A 362 -14.73 -15.87 -17.65
C TYR A 362 -13.44 -15.33 -18.28
N ASP A 363 -13.57 -14.36 -19.18
CA ASP A 363 -12.46 -13.61 -19.78
C ASP A 363 -12.48 -12.17 -19.28
N LEU A 364 -11.43 -11.74 -18.57
CA LEU A 364 -11.28 -10.35 -18.12
C LEU A 364 -10.94 -9.37 -19.25
N GLY A 365 -10.62 -9.87 -20.45
CA GLY A 365 -10.13 -9.09 -21.58
C GLY A 365 -8.71 -8.56 -21.38
N ARG A 366 -8.07 -8.91 -20.26
CA ARG A 366 -6.75 -8.43 -19.87
C ARG A 366 -6.08 -9.38 -18.88
N ASN A 367 -4.80 -9.60 -19.05
CA ASN A 367 -3.98 -10.29 -18.05
C ASN A 367 -3.65 -9.32 -16.90
N ILE A 368 -3.94 -9.72 -15.67
CA ILE A 368 -3.71 -8.93 -14.45
C ILE A 368 -2.94 -9.76 -13.42
N ALA A 369 -2.30 -9.10 -12.46
CA ALA A 369 -1.85 -9.74 -11.23
C ALA A 369 -2.79 -9.37 -10.07
N GLY A 370 -3.13 -10.37 -9.25
CA GLY A 370 -3.98 -10.20 -8.08
C GLY A 370 -4.79 -11.45 -7.78
N TRP A 371 -6.08 -11.31 -7.54
CA TRP A 371 -6.97 -12.43 -7.23
C TRP A 371 -8.40 -12.19 -7.75
N TRP A 372 -9.27 -13.15 -7.55
CA TRP A 372 -10.70 -13.06 -7.87
C TRP A 372 -11.50 -12.59 -6.66
N ARG A 373 -12.54 -11.80 -6.94
CA ARG A 373 -13.65 -11.56 -6.03
C ARG A 373 -14.85 -12.35 -6.53
N VAL A 374 -15.41 -13.16 -5.66
CA VAL A 374 -16.62 -13.92 -5.97
C VAL A 374 -17.78 -13.41 -5.14
N LYS A 375 -18.95 -13.35 -5.76
CA LYS A 375 -20.23 -13.11 -5.13
C LYS A 375 -21.13 -14.29 -5.49
N VAL A 376 -21.56 -15.05 -4.49
CA VAL A 376 -22.21 -16.35 -4.69
C VAL A 376 -23.42 -16.51 -3.78
N THR A 377 -24.46 -17.18 -4.25
CA THR A 377 -25.61 -17.65 -3.45
C THR A 377 -25.79 -19.13 -3.74
N GLY A 378 -25.95 -19.92 -2.68
CA GLY A 378 -25.99 -21.37 -2.79
C GLY A 378 -26.22 -22.04 -1.45
N SER A 379 -26.18 -23.37 -1.44
CA SER A 379 -26.50 -24.17 -0.26
C SER A 379 -25.37 -24.16 0.77
N LYS A 380 -25.73 -24.26 2.05
CA LYS A 380 -24.75 -24.41 3.14
C LYS A 380 -23.89 -25.66 2.90
N GLY A 381 -22.56 -25.50 2.96
CA GLY A 381 -21.59 -26.57 2.73
C GLY A 381 -21.25 -26.81 1.25
N GLN A 382 -21.98 -26.21 0.31
CA GLN A 382 -21.59 -26.20 -1.11
C GLN A 382 -20.22 -25.55 -1.25
N THR A 383 -19.38 -26.11 -2.12
CA THR A 383 -18.04 -25.57 -2.36
C THR A 383 -17.85 -25.25 -3.84
N ILE A 384 -17.34 -24.05 -4.11
CA ILE A 384 -16.87 -23.65 -5.44
C ILE A 384 -15.35 -23.59 -5.46
N ARG A 385 -14.74 -24.14 -6.50
CA ARG A 385 -13.31 -24.02 -6.79
C ARG A 385 -13.10 -22.93 -7.82
N ILE A 386 -12.18 -22.01 -7.53
CA ILE A 386 -11.84 -20.89 -8.41
C ILE A 386 -10.39 -21.02 -8.84
N ARG A 387 -10.13 -20.94 -10.15
CA ARG A 387 -8.80 -21.04 -10.77
C ARG A 387 -8.56 -19.89 -11.73
N GLY A 388 -7.29 -19.53 -11.91
CA GLY A 388 -6.85 -18.52 -12.87
C GLY A 388 -5.85 -19.08 -13.88
N SER A 389 -5.86 -18.57 -15.11
CA SER A 389 -4.82 -18.84 -16.11
C SER A 389 -4.59 -17.66 -17.05
N GLU A 390 -3.39 -17.56 -17.59
CA GLU A 390 -3.05 -16.62 -18.66
C GLU A 390 -3.50 -17.11 -20.05
N THR A 391 -3.77 -18.40 -20.23
CA THR A 391 -4.12 -19.01 -21.53
C THR A 391 -5.32 -19.97 -21.44
N LEU A 392 -5.86 -20.34 -22.61
CA LEU A 392 -6.94 -21.31 -22.78
C LEU A 392 -6.43 -22.52 -23.57
N ASN A 393 -7.12 -23.66 -23.45
CA ASN A 393 -6.92 -24.86 -24.28
C ASN A 393 -5.46 -25.33 -24.40
N ASP A 394 -4.66 -25.17 -23.34
CA ASP A 394 -3.22 -25.50 -23.31
C ASP A 394 -2.38 -24.81 -24.41
N SER A 395 -2.90 -23.71 -24.96
CA SER A 395 -2.22 -22.82 -25.89
C SER A 395 -1.08 -22.05 -25.21
N LEU A 396 -0.09 -21.66 -26.02
CA LEU A 396 0.99 -20.76 -25.60
C LEU A 396 0.58 -19.28 -25.66
N PHE A 397 -0.52 -18.96 -26.33
CA PHE A 397 -0.96 -17.59 -26.55
C PHE A 397 -2.39 -17.38 -26.02
N SER A 398 -2.64 -16.16 -25.54
CA SER A 398 -3.97 -15.74 -25.11
C SER A 398 -4.85 -15.39 -26.31
N GLU A 399 -6.08 -15.91 -26.31
CA GLU A 399 -7.10 -15.64 -27.34
C GLU A 399 -8.42 -15.13 -26.72
N PRO A 400 -9.25 -14.37 -27.44
CA PRO A 400 -10.62 -14.09 -26.98
C PRO A 400 -11.36 -15.40 -26.71
N LEU A 401 -12.05 -15.48 -25.56
CA LEU A 401 -12.81 -16.65 -25.14
C LEU A 401 -13.93 -17.01 -26.13
N LYS A 402 -14.12 -18.30 -26.43
CA LYS A 402 -15.12 -18.87 -27.34
C LYS A 402 -15.87 -20.02 -26.65
N GLU A 403 -17.03 -20.39 -27.22
CA GLU A 403 -17.76 -21.57 -26.77
C GLU A 403 -16.91 -22.84 -26.95
N GLY A 404 -16.96 -23.75 -25.97
CA GLY A 404 -16.17 -24.98 -25.96
C GLY A 404 -14.73 -24.83 -25.46
N ASP A 405 -14.26 -23.61 -25.19
CA ASP A 405 -12.95 -23.38 -24.58
C ASP A 405 -12.89 -23.90 -23.14
N LYS A 406 -11.68 -24.27 -22.71
CA LYS A 406 -11.38 -24.71 -21.36
C LYS A 406 -10.20 -23.92 -20.80
N LEU A 407 -10.16 -23.78 -19.48
CA LEU A 407 -9.00 -23.20 -18.80
C LEU A 407 -7.76 -24.04 -19.09
N SER A 408 -6.62 -23.38 -19.37
CA SER A 408 -5.35 -24.07 -19.57
C SER A 408 -4.91 -24.76 -18.27
N THR A 409 -4.54 -26.03 -18.37
CA THR A 409 -4.05 -26.86 -17.25
C THR A 409 -2.67 -27.48 -17.53
N LYS A 410 -2.11 -27.24 -18.73
CA LYS A 410 -0.79 -27.68 -19.19
C LYS A 410 0.32 -27.51 -18.16
N HIS A 411 0.31 -26.40 -17.45
CA HIS A 411 1.33 -26.05 -16.46
C HIS A 411 0.77 -26.10 -15.05
N ARG A 412 1.60 -26.60 -14.12
CA ARG A 412 1.25 -26.76 -12.70
C ARG A 412 0.89 -25.44 -12.01
N TYR A 413 1.47 -24.32 -12.44
CA TYR A 413 1.14 -22.99 -11.91
C TYR A 413 -0.24 -22.47 -12.36
N HIS A 414 -0.89 -23.14 -13.33
CA HIS A 414 -2.31 -22.90 -13.65
C HIS A 414 -3.21 -23.96 -13.01
N SER A 415 -2.85 -25.25 -13.14
CA SER A 415 -3.71 -26.34 -12.67
C SER A 415 -3.71 -26.53 -11.15
N LEU A 416 -2.66 -26.11 -10.46
CA LEU A 416 -2.48 -26.33 -9.02
C LEU A 416 -2.49 -25.05 -8.16
N VAL A 417 -3.08 -23.96 -8.68
CA VAL A 417 -3.30 -22.70 -7.95
C VAL A 417 -4.80 -22.42 -7.93
N TRP A 418 -5.42 -22.47 -6.76
CA TRP A 418 -6.87 -22.31 -6.64
C TRP A 418 -7.35 -21.86 -5.27
N THR A 419 -8.61 -21.46 -5.21
CA THR A 419 -9.37 -21.22 -3.97
C THR A 419 -10.54 -22.16 -3.95
N ASP A 420 -10.68 -22.96 -2.90
CA ASP A 420 -11.95 -23.58 -2.54
C ASP A 420 -12.68 -22.68 -1.55
N TYR A 421 -13.89 -22.24 -1.92
CA TYR A 421 -14.77 -21.46 -1.06
C TYR A 421 -15.99 -22.28 -0.67
N THR A 422 -16.11 -22.64 0.61
CA THR A 422 -17.26 -23.35 1.17
C THR A 422 -18.26 -22.35 1.75
N LEU A 423 -19.50 -22.41 1.27
CA LEU A 423 -20.58 -21.49 1.60
C LEU A 423 -21.21 -21.79 2.97
N LYS A 424 -21.65 -20.76 3.67
CA LYS A 424 -22.43 -20.89 4.91
C LYS A 424 -23.94 -20.94 4.65
N GLY A 425 -24.35 -20.65 3.42
CA GLY A 425 -25.72 -20.73 2.92
C GLY A 425 -26.61 -19.61 3.45
N GLN A 426 -26.03 -18.41 3.65
CA GLN A 426 -26.74 -17.27 4.24
C GLN A 426 -26.77 -16.09 3.27
N GLY A 427 -27.81 -16.04 2.44
CA GLY A 427 -27.99 -14.98 1.45
C GLY A 427 -26.85 -14.95 0.44
N THR A 428 -26.51 -13.76 -0.04
CA THR A 428 -25.41 -13.58 -0.97
C THR A 428 -24.10 -13.35 -0.22
N GLU A 429 -23.16 -14.26 -0.41
CA GLU A 429 -21.84 -14.23 0.20
C GLU A 429 -20.82 -13.59 -0.75
N VAL A 430 -19.88 -12.81 -0.21
CA VAL A 430 -18.81 -12.16 -0.98
C VAL A 430 -17.47 -12.56 -0.40
N TYR A 431 -16.56 -13.02 -1.25
CA TYR A 431 -15.24 -13.46 -0.83
C TYR A 431 -14.12 -12.94 -1.74
N GLU A 432 -13.04 -12.51 -1.09
CA GLU A 432 -11.74 -12.18 -1.68
C GLU A 432 -10.64 -12.86 -0.85
N PRO A 433 -9.64 -13.50 -1.49
CA PRO A 433 -8.45 -13.99 -0.81
C PRO A 433 -7.62 -12.89 -0.14
N ARG A 434 -6.78 -13.27 0.83
CA ARG A 434 -5.95 -12.33 1.61
C ARG A 434 -4.44 -12.53 1.46
N PHE A 435 -3.98 -13.78 1.39
CA PHE A 435 -2.57 -14.14 1.58
C PHE A 435 -1.90 -14.79 0.36
N PHE A 436 -2.50 -14.65 -0.81
CA PHE A 436 -1.87 -15.00 -2.09
C PHE A 436 -2.29 -14.03 -3.20
N TYR A 437 -1.58 -14.11 -4.33
CA TYR A 437 -2.01 -13.53 -5.60
C TYR A 437 -1.51 -14.43 -6.74
N THR A 438 -1.98 -14.23 -7.96
CA THR A 438 -1.45 -14.87 -9.16
C THR A 438 -1.66 -13.98 -10.40
N GLY A 439 -1.00 -14.33 -11.50
CA GLY A 439 -1.23 -13.72 -12.82
C GLY A 439 -2.27 -14.50 -13.61
N PHE A 440 -3.28 -13.82 -14.15
CA PHE A 440 -4.35 -14.46 -14.93
C PHE A 440 -5.13 -13.46 -15.79
N ARG A 441 -5.69 -13.97 -16.89
CA ARG A 441 -6.72 -13.31 -17.70
C ARG A 441 -8.07 -14.01 -17.59
N TYR A 442 -8.03 -15.34 -17.51
CA TYR A 442 -9.23 -16.16 -17.44
C TYR A 442 -9.46 -16.65 -16.03
N ILE A 443 -10.73 -16.68 -15.62
CA ILE A 443 -11.13 -17.24 -14.33
C ILE A 443 -12.09 -18.39 -14.61
N GLU A 444 -11.84 -19.53 -14.01
CA GLU A 444 -12.77 -20.65 -14.00
C GLU A 444 -13.36 -20.81 -12.60
N VAL A 445 -14.67 -21.04 -12.53
CA VAL A 445 -15.37 -21.43 -11.31
C VAL A 445 -16.04 -22.77 -11.55
N VAL A 446 -15.79 -23.73 -10.65
CA VAL A 446 -16.34 -25.09 -10.70
C VAL A 446 -17.10 -25.38 -9.41
N ALA A 447 -18.37 -25.76 -9.50
CA ALA A 447 -19.08 -26.36 -8.37
C ALA A 447 -18.55 -27.78 -8.12
N THR A 448 -17.89 -28.00 -6.98
CA THR A 448 -17.11 -29.24 -6.77
C THR A 448 -17.96 -30.49 -6.58
N ASP A 449 -19.23 -30.31 -6.19
CA ASP A 449 -20.24 -31.35 -6.04
C ASP A 449 -21.14 -31.49 -7.28
N GLY A 450 -20.91 -30.66 -8.32
CA GLY A 450 -21.74 -30.58 -9.52
C GLY A 450 -23.07 -29.84 -9.34
N ALA A 451 -23.41 -29.39 -8.13
CA ALA A 451 -24.61 -28.61 -7.89
C ALA A 451 -24.36 -27.15 -8.28
N GLU A 452 -25.14 -26.63 -9.22
CA GLU A 452 -24.97 -25.24 -9.67
C GLU A 452 -25.38 -24.24 -8.57
N PRO A 453 -24.58 -23.19 -8.29
CA PRO A 453 -24.99 -22.13 -7.39
C PRO A 453 -26.18 -21.37 -7.98
N GLU A 454 -27.07 -20.88 -7.12
CA GLU A 454 -28.24 -20.08 -7.53
C GLU A 454 -27.83 -18.77 -8.20
N HIS A 455 -26.73 -18.18 -7.71
CA HIS A 455 -26.15 -16.97 -8.28
C HIS A 455 -24.63 -17.03 -8.19
N LEU A 456 -23.96 -16.59 -9.25
CA LEU A 456 -22.51 -16.51 -9.32
C LEU A 456 -22.11 -15.27 -10.14
N GLU A 457 -21.34 -14.39 -9.51
CA GLU A 457 -20.65 -13.27 -10.14
C GLU A 457 -19.18 -13.32 -9.75
N VAL A 458 -18.30 -12.99 -10.68
CA VAL A 458 -16.86 -12.96 -10.44
C VAL A 458 -16.22 -11.76 -11.13
N GLU A 459 -15.26 -11.15 -10.42
CA GLU A 459 -14.47 -10.01 -10.89
C GLU A 459 -12.98 -10.27 -10.61
N GLY A 460 -12.11 -9.73 -11.46
CA GLY A 460 -10.67 -9.67 -11.20
C GLY A 460 -10.34 -8.49 -10.30
N ARG A 461 -9.50 -8.71 -9.29
CA ARG A 461 -8.98 -7.70 -8.36
C ARG A 461 -7.52 -7.48 -8.70
N VAL A 462 -7.18 -6.28 -9.18
CA VAL A 462 -5.81 -5.91 -9.55
C VAL A 462 -5.08 -5.54 -8.28
N VAL A 463 -3.93 -6.17 -8.04
CA VAL A 463 -3.14 -5.96 -6.83
C VAL A 463 -1.70 -5.73 -7.22
N HIS A 464 -1.11 -4.64 -6.74
CA HIS A 464 0.31 -4.32 -6.89
C HIS A 464 0.68 -3.19 -5.91
N SER A 465 1.97 -2.85 -5.83
CA SER A 465 2.45 -1.67 -5.14
C SER A 465 1.85 -0.42 -5.78
N ASP A 466 1.16 0.38 -4.99
CA ASP A 466 0.34 1.50 -5.46
C ASP A 466 1.18 2.74 -5.80
N LEU A 467 2.11 2.58 -6.73
CA LEU A 467 3.00 3.64 -7.21
C LEU A 467 2.21 4.63 -8.08
N GLU A 468 2.48 5.91 -7.87
CA GLU A 468 1.96 6.98 -8.71
C GLU A 468 2.47 6.81 -10.16
N GLN A 469 1.57 6.77 -11.13
CA GLN A 469 1.94 6.78 -12.55
C GLN A 469 2.28 8.22 -12.99
N THR A 470 3.56 8.48 -13.26
CA THR A 470 4.11 9.78 -13.63
C THR A 470 4.32 9.94 -15.14
N GLY A 471 4.47 8.83 -15.86
CA GLY A 471 4.64 8.78 -17.32
C GLY A 471 3.34 8.48 -18.05
N ARG A 472 3.16 9.11 -19.22
CA ARG A 472 2.08 8.82 -20.17
C ARG A 472 2.61 8.91 -21.59
N PHE A 473 2.15 8.02 -22.45
CA PHE A 473 2.51 7.99 -23.87
C PHE A 473 1.27 7.74 -24.74
N GLU A 474 1.17 8.49 -25.83
CA GLU A 474 0.20 8.29 -26.90
C GLU A 474 0.81 8.73 -28.24
N SER A 475 0.44 8.04 -29.31
CA SER A 475 0.85 8.33 -30.68
C SER A 475 -0.31 8.12 -31.67
N SER A 476 -0.11 8.53 -32.92
CA SER A 476 -1.06 8.23 -34.01
C SER A 476 -1.08 6.76 -34.42
N ASP A 477 -0.09 5.96 -34.00
CA ASP A 477 -0.03 4.52 -34.30
C ASP A 477 -0.67 3.70 -33.18
N SER A 478 -1.81 3.08 -33.50
CA SER A 478 -2.55 2.25 -32.56
C SER A 478 -1.78 1.02 -32.07
N LEU A 479 -0.82 0.49 -32.85
CA LEU A 479 0.01 -0.63 -32.45
C LEU A 479 0.99 -0.21 -31.35
N ILE A 480 1.68 0.92 -31.52
CA ILE A 480 2.60 1.45 -30.50
C ILE A 480 1.85 1.75 -29.21
N ASN A 481 0.65 2.34 -29.30
CA ASN A 481 -0.20 2.58 -28.14
C ASN A 481 -0.63 1.28 -27.43
N ARG A 482 -0.79 0.17 -28.17
CA ARG A 482 -1.07 -1.15 -27.60
C ARG A 482 0.16 -1.75 -26.93
N ILE A 483 1.35 -1.62 -27.53
CA ILE A 483 2.62 -2.07 -26.94
C ILE A 483 2.87 -1.35 -25.61
N TYR A 484 2.74 -0.01 -25.59
CA TYR A 484 2.89 0.76 -24.36
C TYR A 484 1.91 0.32 -23.27
N ARG A 485 0.62 0.15 -23.62
CA ARG A 485 -0.39 -0.35 -22.66
C ARG A 485 -0.06 -1.74 -22.14
N ALA A 486 0.41 -2.66 -23.00
CA ALA A 486 0.81 -3.99 -22.57
C ALA A 486 2.00 -3.92 -21.59
N ALA A 487 3.03 -3.15 -21.93
CA ALA A 487 4.19 -2.93 -21.06
C ALA A 487 3.80 -2.36 -19.69
N LEU A 488 2.89 -1.38 -19.65
CA LEU A 488 2.40 -0.80 -18.40
C LEU A 488 1.69 -1.83 -17.52
N TRP A 489 0.87 -2.73 -18.11
CA TRP A 489 0.21 -3.81 -17.37
C TRP A 489 1.19 -4.88 -16.89
N SER A 490 2.22 -5.20 -17.69
CA SER A 490 3.30 -6.10 -17.29
C SER A 490 4.12 -5.53 -16.13
N GLN A 491 4.41 -4.23 -16.13
CA GLN A 491 5.09 -3.55 -15.03
C GLN A 491 4.24 -3.58 -13.76
N LYS A 492 2.96 -3.15 -13.84
CA LYS A 492 2.03 -3.20 -12.70
C LYS A 492 1.93 -4.60 -12.10
N GLY A 493 1.78 -5.62 -12.95
CA GLY A 493 1.68 -6.99 -12.50
C GLY A 493 2.94 -7.54 -11.82
N ASN A 494 4.09 -6.87 -11.95
CA ASN A 494 5.37 -7.33 -11.41
C ASN A 494 5.92 -6.45 -10.30
N LEU A 495 5.09 -5.60 -9.69
CA LEU A 495 5.49 -4.71 -8.59
C LEU A 495 4.70 -5.09 -7.34
N HIS A 496 5.29 -5.92 -6.47
CA HIS A 496 4.63 -6.43 -5.25
C HIS A 496 5.47 -6.18 -3.99
N GLY A 497 5.96 -4.95 -3.82
CA GLY A 497 6.94 -4.55 -2.81
C GLY A 497 8.38 -4.60 -3.33
N TYR A 498 8.60 -5.33 -4.41
CA TYR A 498 9.85 -5.51 -5.13
C TYR A 498 9.51 -5.90 -6.58
N PRO A 499 10.42 -5.68 -7.55
CA PRO A 499 10.22 -6.11 -8.93
C PRO A 499 10.32 -7.64 -9.04
N THR A 500 9.33 -8.28 -9.66
CA THR A 500 9.32 -9.72 -9.95
C THR A 500 9.52 -10.02 -11.44
N ASP A 501 9.99 -11.22 -11.78
CA ASP A 501 10.06 -11.71 -13.16
C ASP A 501 8.67 -12.02 -13.75
N CYS A 502 7.79 -12.61 -12.93
CA CYS A 502 6.41 -12.91 -13.31
C CYS A 502 5.48 -13.01 -12.08
N PRO A 503 4.17 -12.74 -12.23
CA PRO A 503 3.22 -12.81 -11.12
C PRO A 503 2.60 -14.19 -10.87
N HIS A 504 2.72 -15.14 -11.80
CA HIS A 504 1.96 -16.41 -11.75
C HIS A 504 2.78 -17.62 -11.29
N ARG A 505 4.08 -17.71 -11.64
CA ARG A 505 4.91 -18.90 -11.35
C ARG A 505 5.99 -18.67 -10.29
N GLU A 506 6.99 -17.83 -10.57
CA GLU A 506 8.22 -17.75 -9.77
C GLU A 506 8.18 -16.62 -8.76
N LYS A 507 7.65 -15.46 -9.15
CA LYS A 507 7.59 -14.25 -8.31
C LYS A 507 8.96 -13.88 -7.75
N GLY A 508 10.02 -14.15 -8.51
CA GLY A 508 11.40 -13.99 -8.09
C GLY A 508 11.91 -12.58 -8.38
N ALA A 509 12.70 -12.04 -7.46
CA ALA A 509 13.41 -10.78 -7.65
C ALA A 509 14.67 -10.99 -8.51
N TYR A 510 14.51 -11.32 -9.79
CA TYR A 510 15.64 -11.52 -10.68
C TYR A 510 16.30 -10.18 -11.02
N ASN A 511 17.56 -10.03 -10.61
CA ASN A 511 18.28 -8.77 -10.76
C ASN A 511 18.48 -8.34 -12.23
N GLY A 512 18.58 -9.29 -13.16
CA GLY A 512 18.71 -9.01 -14.59
C GLY A 512 17.46 -8.30 -15.13
N ASP A 513 16.30 -8.89 -14.88
CA ASP A 513 14.98 -8.36 -15.24
C ASP A 513 14.76 -6.97 -14.63
N GLY A 514 15.02 -6.83 -13.32
CA GLY A 514 14.92 -5.55 -12.61
C GLY A 514 15.85 -4.47 -13.18
N GLN A 515 17.07 -4.83 -13.57
CA GLN A 515 18.04 -3.89 -14.13
C GLN A 515 17.62 -3.38 -15.52
N VAL A 516 17.14 -4.25 -16.41
CA VAL A 516 16.79 -3.85 -17.78
C VAL A 516 15.51 -3.02 -17.84
N ILE A 517 14.56 -3.21 -16.91
CA ILE A 517 13.30 -2.46 -16.89
C ILE A 517 13.36 -1.17 -16.06
N ALA A 518 14.40 -0.98 -15.24
CA ALA A 518 14.48 0.12 -14.27
C ALA A 518 14.24 1.50 -14.89
N GLU A 519 14.88 1.81 -16.03
CA GLU A 519 14.73 3.11 -16.70
C GLU A 519 13.30 3.34 -17.19
N THR A 520 12.69 2.34 -17.83
CA THR A 520 11.29 2.41 -18.28
C THR A 520 10.35 2.59 -17.10
N SER A 521 10.60 1.87 -16.01
CA SER A 521 9.82 1.94 -14.79
C SER A 521 9.92 3.28 -14.06
N MET A 522 11.09 3.91 -14.02
CA MET A 522 11.26 5.28 -13.50
C MET A 522 10.60 6.35 -14.37
N HIS A 523 10.46 6.11 -15.68
CA HIS A 523 9.70 6.98 -16.56
C HIS A 523 8.19 6.86 -16.34
N ASP A 524 7.68 5.64 -16.22
CA ASP A 524 6.25 5.37 -16.11
C ASP A 524 5.69 5.61 -14.71
N PHE A 525 6.47 5.32 -13.66
CA PHE A 525 6.04 5.40 -12.27
C PHE A 525 7.03 6.18 -11.41
N LEU A 526 6.53 6.73 -10.30
CA LEU A 526 7.36 7.31 -9.25
C LEU A 526 8.14 6.20 -8.52
N MET A 527 9.34 5.91 -9.01
CA MET A 527 10.30 5.01 -8.39
C MET A 527 11.55 5.82 -8.02
N ALA A 528 11.61 6.30 -6.78
CA ALA A 528 12.67 7.16 -6.27
C ALA A 528 13.27 6.60 -4.98
#